data_AF-A0A2V9UJE0-F1
#
_entry.id   AF-A0A2V9UJE0-F1
#
_cell.length_a   1.000
_cell.length_b   1.000
_cell.length_c   1.000
_cell.angle_alpha   90.00
_cell.angle_beta   90.00
_cell.angle_gamma   90.00
#
_symmetry.space_group_name_H-M   'P 1'
#
loop_
_entity.id
_entity.type
_entity.pdbx_description
1 polymer ?
#
loop_
_entity_poly.entity_id
_entity_poly.type
_entity_poly.pdbx_seq_one_letter_code
_entity_poly.pdbx_strand_id
1 'polypeptide(L)'
;DNPKKIGFLSFQPVSFTGRDEAITDERRIAQRYTLSHLAHDVKNQTGLGEPSRDWFPISFMGTFSDWADLMHVEDKNNDWGQLSCGCHPNCGTGMAVMIDKETMEAVPVTAFLHGDQLAKDIAKVNDA
;
A
#
# COMPACT_ATOMS: atom_id res chain seq x y z
N ASP A 1 18.46 12.43 4.51
CA ASP A 1 18.86 11.12 5.07
C ASP A 1 17.81 10.01 4.99
N ASN A 2 16.56 10.23 5.42
CA ASN A 2 15.55 9.15 5.44
C ASN A 2 15.15 8.59 4.06
N PRO A 3 14.91 9.40 3.01
CA PRO A 3 14.51 8.86 1.69
C PRO A 3 15.57 8.00 0.99
N LYS A 4 16.83 8.09 1.44
CA LYS A 4 17.95 7.28 0.93
C LYS A 4 18.09 5.95 1.68
N LYS A 5 17.35 5.74 2.78
CA LYS A 5 17.50 4.59 3.69
C LYS A 5 16.19 3.83 3.93
N ILE A 6 15.06 4.51 3.93
CA ILE A 6 13.74 3.94 4.22
C ILE A 6 12.97 3.81 2.92
N GLY A 7 12.75 2.57 2.47
CA GLY A 7 11.95 2.27 1.28
C GLY A 7 10.46 2.01 1.59
N PHE A 8 10.13 1.70 2.84
CA PHE A 8 8.78 1.31 3.24
C PHE A 8 8.52 1.63 4.72
N LEU A 9 7.29 2.02 5.03
CA LEU A 9 6.80 2.21 6.39
C LEU A 9 5.59 1.30 6.61
N SER A 10 5.72 0.36 7.54
CA SER A 10 4.63 -0.55 7.92
C SER A 10 3.95 -0.03 9.18
N PHE A 11 2.70 0.43 9.06
CA PHE A 11 1.87 0.76 10.20
C PHE A 11 0.97 -0.43 10.53
N GLN A 12 1.23 -1.07 11.66
CA GLN A 12 0.46 -2.22 12.14
C GLN A 12 -0.22 -1.87 13.47
N PRO A 13 -1.39 -1.20 13.43
CA PRO A 13 -2.12 -0.89 14.65
C PRO A 13 -2.60 -2.18 15.30
N VAL A 14 -2.28 -2.36 16.59
CA VAL A 14 -2.90 -3.41 17.41
C VAL A 14 -4.30 -2.92 17.76
N SER A 15 -5.31 -3.43 17.05
CA SER A 15 -6.70 -3.13 17.40
C SER A 15 -7.28 -4.23 18.28
N PHE A 16 -8.10 -3.85 19.26
CA PHE A 16 -9.02 -4.77 19.95
C PHE A 16 -10.17 -5.15 19.00
N THR A 17 -9.84 -5.68 17.83
CA THR A 17 -10.80 -6.22 16.87
C THR A 17 -10.91 -7.71 17.12
N GLY A 18 -11.98 -8.13 17.79
CA GLY A 18 -12.19 -9.54 18.09
C GLY A 18 -13.55 -9.82 18.73
N ARG A 19 -13.90 -11.11 18.75
CA ARG A 19 -15.08 -11.70 19.42
C ARG A 19 -14.88 -11.88 20.92
N ASP A 20 -14.02 -11.08 21.55
CA ASP A 20 -13.90 -11.10 22.99
C ASP A 20 -15.19 -10.52 23.59
N GLU A 21 -16.04 -11.41 24.09
CA GLU A 21 -17.32 -11.09 24.71
C GLU A 21 -17.14 -10.36 26.05
N ALA A 22 -15.94 -10.39 26.65
CA ALA A 22 -15.62 -9.63 27.85
C ALA A 22 -15.34 -8.14 27.56
N ILE A 23 -15.17 -7.74 26.29
CA ILE A 23 -14.99 -6.35 25.89
C ILE A 23 -16.33 -5.77 25.46
N THR A 24 -16.79 -4.75 26.20
CA THR A 24 -18.03 -4.01 25.86
C THR A 24 -17.92 -3.33 24.50
N ASP A 25 -19.05 -3.13 23.83
CA ASP A 25 -19.10 -2.45 22.53
C ASP A 25 -18.52 -1.04 22.59
N GLU A 26 -18.81 -0.29 23.66
CA GLU A 26 -18.27 1.05 23.90
C GLU A 26 -16.74 1.05 23.96
N ARG A 27 -16.14 0.11 24.72
CA ARG A 27 -14.68 -0.03 24.80
C ARG A 27 -14.09 -0.45 23.46
N ARG A 28 -14.76 -1.36 22.74
CA ARG A 28 -14.33 -1.80 21.41
C ARG A 28 -14.30 -0.65 20.42
N ILE A 29 -15.35 0.18 20.40
CA ILE A 29 -15.44 1.34 19.51
C ILE A 29 -14.38 2.39 19.88
N ALA A 30 -14.21 2.69 21.17
CA ALA A 30 -13.23 3.67 21.64
C ALA A 30 -11.78 3.31 21.29
N GLN A 31 -11.47 2.02 21.12
CA GLN A 31 -10.13 1.52 20.80
C GLN A 31 -10.02 0.99 19.37
N ARG A 32 -11.05 1.19 18.53
CA ARG A 32 -11.08 0.73 17.15
C ARG A 32 -10.27 1.68 16.28
N TYR A 33 -9.22 1.14 15.66
CA TYR A 33 -8.46 1.84 14.64
C TYR A 33 -8.52 1.05 13.34
N THR A 34 -9.03 1.66 12.27
CA THR A 34 -9.25 1.00 10.99
C THR A 34 -8.23 1.46 9.96
N LEU A 35 -8.10 0.71 8.87
CA LEU A 35 -7.29 1.12 7.72
C LEU A 35 -7.76 2.46 7.13
N SER A 36 -9.06 2.75 7.15
CA SER A 36 -9.60 4.05 6.73
C SER A 36 -9.17 5.17 7.68
N HIS A 37 -9.15 4.93 9.00
CA HIS A 37 -8.63 5.92 9.95
C HIS A 37 -7.18 6.27 9.64
N LEU A 38 -6.33 5.28 9.33
CA LEU A 38 -4.95 5.52 8.90
C LEU A 38 -4.87 6.44 7.69
N ALA A 39 -5.65 6.17 6.64
CA ALA A 39 -5.64 6.99 5.43
C ALA A 39 -6.06 8.45 5.70
N HIS A 40 -7.11 8.65 6.50
CA HIS A 40 -7.58 9.98 6.90
C HIS A 40 -6.57 10.70 7.81
N ASP A 41 -5.99 10.01 8.78
CA ASP A 41 -5.04 10.58 9.73
C ASP A 41 -3.74 11.01 9.04
N VAL A 42 -3.23 10.21 8.10
CA VAL A 42 -2.05 10.58 7.30
C VAL A 42 -2.31 11.89 6.56
N LYS A 43 -3.47 12.01 5.90
CA LYS A 43 -3.88 13.24 5.22
C LYS A 43 -3.98 14.41 6.19
N ASN A 44 -4.68 14.24 7.31
CA ASN A 44 -4.91 15.32 8.27
C ASN A 44 -3.62 15.78 8.95
N GLN A 45 -2.70 14.88 9.25
CA GLN A 45 -1.45 15.19 9.96
C GLN A 45 -0.36 15.73 9.02
N THR A 46 -0.28 15.24 7.79
CA THR A 46 0.86 15.52 6.89
C THR A 46 0.47 16.32 5.64
N GLY A 47 -0.82 16.41 5.32
CA GLY A 47 -1.32 16.94 4.06
C GLY A 47 -1.17 16.00 2.87
N LEU A 48 -0.46 14.87 3.03
CA LEU A 48 -0.12 13.94 1.96
C LEU A 48 -1.27 12.99 1.64
N GLY A 49 -1.53 12.80 0.35
CA GLY A 49 -2.51 11.82 -0.13
C GLY A 49 -3.96 12.29 -0.10
N GLU A 50 -4.81 11.62 -0.86
CA GLU A 50 -6.26 11.68 -0.78
C GLU A 50 -6.80 10.28 -0.41
N PRO A 51 -7.52 10.13 0.72
CA PRO A 51 -7.93 8.81 1.23
C PRO A 51 -8.64 7.91 0.23
N SER A 52 -9.42 8.47 -0.69
CA SER A 52 -10.20 7.71 -1.68
C SER A 52 -9.50 7.49 -3.03
N ARG A 53 -8.34 8.13 -3.27
CA ARG A 53 -7.65 8.09 -4.57
C ARG A 53 -6.30 7.39 -4.49
N ASP A 54 -5.56 7.62 -3.41
CA ASP A 54 -4.13 7.29 -3.35
C ASP A 54 -3.84 5.99 -2.58
N TRP A 55 -4.86 5.40 -1.98
CA TRP A 55 -4.77 4.22 -1.12
C TRP A 55 -5.34 3.00 -1.81
N PHE A 56 -4.50 1.97 -1.96
CA PHE A 56 -4.85 0.73 -2.64
C PHE A 56 -4.78 -0.44 -1.66
N PRO A 57 -5.56 -1.52 -1.87
CA PRO A 57 -5.33 -2.78 -1.19
C PRO A 57 -3.88 -3.24 -1.38
N ILE A 58 -3.23 -3.78 -0.36
CA ILE A 58 -1.85 -4.25 -0.52
C ILE A 58 -1.73 -5.39 -1.56
N SER A 59 -2.81 -6.14 -1.75
CA SER A 59 -2.93 -7.16 -2.80
C SER A 59 -2.86 -6.58 -4.22
N PHE A 60 -3.10 -5.29 -4.40
CA PHE A 60 -2.94 -4.58 -5.68
C PHE A 60 -1.50 -4.64 -6.21
N MET A 61 -0.52 -4.81 -5.31
CA MET A 61 0.88 -4.98 -5.70
C MET A 61 1.11 -6.25 -6.53
N GLY A 62 0.25 -7.28 -6.40
CA GLY A 62 0.41 -8.54 -7.15
C GLY A 62 0.48 -8.34 -8.66
N THR A 63 -0.35 -7.45 -9.22
CA THR A 63 -0.34 -7.12 -10.66
C THR A 63 1.02 -6.61 -11.14
N PHE A 64 1.75 -5.88 -10.29
CA PHE A 64 3.08 -5.36 -10.61
C PHE A 64 4.17 -6.41 -10.38
N SER A 65 4.00 -7.29 -9.39
CA SER A 65 4.93 -8.40 -9.15
C SER A 65 4.95 -9.36 -10.33
N ASP A 66 3.78 -9.77 -10.82
CA ASP A 66 3.65 -10.66 -11.98
C ASP A 66 4.30 -10.03 -13.23
N TRP A 67 4.12 -8.71 -13.40
CA TRP A 67 4.75 -7.98 -14.50
C TRP A 67 6.27 -7.96 -14.41
N ALA A 68 6.79 -7.67 -13.22
CA ALA A 68 8.22 -7.58 -13.00
C ALA A 68 8.90 -8.94 -13.13
N ASP A 69 8.21 -10.05 -12.85
CA ASP A 69 8.69 -11.40 -13.16
C ASP A 69 8.87 -11.62 -14.67
N LEU A 70 7.90 -11.19 -15.49
CA LEU A 70 8.01 -11.26 -16.96
C LEU A 70 9.15 -10.40 -17.50
N MET A 71 9.34 -9.20 -16.94
CA MET A 71 10.39 -8.27 -17.40
C MET A 71 11.81 -8.73 -17.01
N HIS A 72 11.96 -9.52 -15.96
CA HIS A 72 13.26 -9.99 -15.45
C HIS A 72 13.52 -11.47 -15.73
N VAL A 73 12.84 -12.08 -16.71
CA VAL A 73 13.01 -13.51 -17.04
C VAL A 73 14.44 -13.87 -17.46
N GLU A 74 15.17 -12.93 -18.08
CA GLU A 74 16.56 -13.13 -18.50
C GLU A 74 17.59 -12.72 -17.43
N ASP A 75 17.15 -12.17 -16.29
CA ASP A 75 18.05 -11.70 -15.26
C ASP A 75 18.61 -12.87 -14.45
N LYS A 76 19.94 -12.99 -14.42
CA LYS A 76 20.65 -14.14 -13.86
C LYS A 76 20.47 -14.31 -12.36
N ASN A 77 19.97 -13.27 -11.68
CA ASN A 77 19.74 -13.27 -10.23
C ASN A 77 18.24 -13.34 -9.87
N ASN A 78 17.35 -13.58 -10.84
CA ASN A 78 15.90 -13.64 -10.62
C ASN A 78 15.39 -15.08 -10.34
N ASP A 79 16.11 -15.84 -9.52
CA ASP A 79 15.79 -17.25 -9.25
C ASP A 79 14.47 -17.47 -8.49
N TRP A 80 13.96 -16.43 -7.80
CA TRP A 80 12.84 -16.53 -6.85
C TRP A 80 11.62 -15.68 -7.23
N GLY A 81 11.72 -14.91 -8.31
CA GLY A 81 10.70 -13.94 -8.70
C GLY A 81 10.51 -12.78 -7.72
N GLN A 82 9.46 -12.01 -7.95
CA GLN A 82 9.11 -10.83 -7.16
C GLN A 82 8.12 -11.14 -6.05
N LEU A 83 8.14 -10.31 -5.00
CA LEU A 83 7.26 -10.48 -3.86
C LEU A 83 5.79 -10.24 -4.26
N SER A 84 4.98 -11.29 -4.30
CA SER A 84 3.52 -11.19 -4.46
C SER A 84 2.81 -11.29 -3.10
N CYS A 85 1.87 -10.38 -2.83
CA CYS A 85 1.09 -10.37 -1.60
C CYS A 85 -0.35 -10.83 -1.86
N GLY A 86 -0.60 -12.14 -1.79
CA GLY A 86 -1.91 -12.74 -2.04
C GLY A 86 -2.93 -12.64 -0.88
N CYS A 87 -2.89 -11.57 -0.09
CA CYS A 87 -3.85 -11.41 1.00
C CYS A 87 -5.21 -10.87 0.53
N HIS A 88 -6.24 -11.05 1.34
CA HIS A 88 -7.57 -10.50 1.04
C HIS A 88 -7.48 -8.96 0.94
N PRO A 89 -8.20 -8.28 0.03
CA PRO A 89 -8.08 -6.83 -0.16
C PRO A 89 -8.27 -5.97 1.10
N ASN A 90 -9.02 -6.49 2.07
CA ASN A 90 -9.26 -5.83 3.37
C ASN A 90 -8.15 -6.08 4.43
N CYS A 91 -7.15 -6.92 4.15
CA CYS A 91 -6.07 -7.24 5.09
C CYS A 91 -5.11 -6.08 5.31
N GLY A 92 -4.94 -5.20 4.32
CA GLY A 92 -4.02 -4.07 4.40
C GLY A 92 -4.23 -3.09 3.26
N THR A 93 -3.85 -1.84 3.47
CA THR A 93 -3.84 -0.79 2.45
C THR A 93 -2.49 -0.07 2.46
N GLY A 94 -2.07 0.41 1.31
CA GLY A 94 -0.84 1.18 1.14
C GLY A 94 -1.01 2.33 0.16
N MET A 95 -0.18 3.35 0.34
CA MET A 95 -0.03 4.48 -0.57
C MET A 95 1.43 4.53 -1.01
N ALA A 96 1.67 4.51 -2.32
CA ALA A 96 3.00 4.72 -2.88
C ALA A 96 3.30 6.23 -2.95
N VAL A 97 4.48 6.62 -2.49
CA VAL A 97 4.92 8.02 -2.46
C VAL A 97 6.18 8.15 -3.30
N MET A 98 6.16 9.11 -4.23
CA MET A 98 7.35 9.54 -4.95
C MET A 98 8.03 10.63 -4.13
N ILE A 99 9.32 10.44 -3.84
CA ILE A 99 10.10 11.37 -3.01
C ILE A 99 11.38 11.75 -3.76
N ASP A 100 11.62 13.05 -3.91
CA ASP A 100 12.90 13.57 -4.37
C ASP A 100 13.95 13.39 -3.26
N LYS A 101 15.07 12.75 -3.57
CA LYS A 101 16.08 12.38 -2.56
C LYS A 101 16.95 13.55 -2.11
N GLU A 102 16.94 14.67 -2.84
CA GLU A 102 17.71 15.88 -2.55
C GLU A 102 16.82 17.00 -2.01
N THR A 103 15.69 17.30 -2.66
CA THR A 103 14.75 18.35 -2.22
C THR A 103 13.80 17.89 -1.12
N MET A 104 13.62 16.57 -0.97
CA MET A 104 12.67 15.94 -0.02
C MET A 104 11.20 16.25 -0.31
N GLU A 105 10.89 16.79 -1.50
CA GLU A 105 9.51 16.93 -1.96
C GLU A 105 8.87 15.56 -2.15
N ALA A 106 7.64 15.41 -1.69
CA ALA A 106 6.91 14.16 -1.69
C ALA A 106 5.51 14.34 -2.25
N VAL A 107 5.13 13.48 -3.20
CA VAL A 107 3.78 13.41 -3.75
C VAL A 107 3.32 11.97 -3.86
N PRO A 108 2.03 11.67 -3.70
CA PRO A 108 1.49 10.36 -4.03
C PRO A 108 1.80 10.03 -5.50
N VAL A 109 2.16 8.78 -5.79
CA VAL A 109 2.44 8.35 -7.19
C VAL A 109 1.23 8.59 -8.10
N THR A 110 0.04 8.47 -7.54
CA THR A 110 -1.25 8.74 -8.20
C THR A 110 -1.49 10.21 -8.54
N ALA A 111 -0.65 11.14 -8.09
CA ALA A 111 -0.70 12.54 -8.51
C ALA A 111 -0.30 12.72 -9.99
N PHE A 112 0.42 11.76 -10.57
CA PHE A 112 0.88 11.81 -11.96
C PHE A 112 0.64 10.50 -12.74
N LEU A 113 0.38 9.37 -12.06
CA LEU A 113 -0.06 8.13 -12.70
C LEU A 113 -1.51 7.80 -12.38
N HIS A 114 -2.31 7.42 -13.37
CA HIS A 114 -3.65 6.91 -13.13
C HIS A 114 -3.56 5.44 -12.69
N GLY A 115 -3.39 5.20 -11.39
CA GLY A 115 -3.12 3.87 -10.81
C GLY A 115 -4.08 2.78 -11.28
N ASP A 116 -5.39 3.03 -11.24
CA ASP A 116 -6.42 2.07 -11.67
C ASP A 116 -6.29 1.67 -13.15
N GLN A 117 -5.98 2.65 -14.00
CA GLN A 117 -5.85 2.41 -15.44
C GLN A 117 -4.53 1.70 -15.74
N LEU A 118 -3.44 2.13 -15.10
CA LEU A 118 -2.13 1.52 -15.23
C LEU A 118 -2.17 0.03 -14.86
N ALA A 119 -2.80 -0.33 -13.75
CA ALA A 119 -2.91 -1.73 -13.35
C ALA A 119 -3.72 -2.56 -14.35
N LYS A 120 -4.82 -2.02 -14.90
CA LYS A 120 -5.59 -2.70 -15.95
C LYS A 120 -4.78 -2.90 -17.24
N ASP A 121 -3.98 -1.91 -17.60
CA ASP A 121 -3.15 -2.00 -18.81
C ASP A 121 -2.01 -3.00 -18.63
N ILE A 122 -1.40 -3.05 -17.44
CA ILE A 122 -0.39 -4.07 -17.08
C ILE A 122 -1.01 -5.48 -17.12
N ALA A 123 -2.19 -5.67 -16.52
CA ALA A 123 -2.86 -6.98 -16.53
C ALA A 123 -3.08 -7.49 -17.96
N LYS A 124 -3.49 -6.62 -18.89
CA LYS A 124 -3.66 -6.97 -20.31
C LYS A 124 -2.35 -7.37 -20.99
N VAL A 125 -1.23 -6.75 -20.64
CA VAL A 125 0.09 -7.07 -21.22
C VAL A 125 0.60 -8.40 -20.68
N ASN A 126 0.26 -8.74 -19.45
CA ASN A 126 0.76 -9.94 -18.78
C ASN A 126 -0.09 -11.20 -19.01
N ASP A 127 -1.27 -11.08 -19.63
CA ASP A 127 -2.26 -12.15 -19.77
C ASP A 127 -2.65 -12.80 -18.42
N ALA A 128 -2.69 -11.97 -17.36
CA ALA A 128 -3.00 -12.34 -15.97
C ALA A 128 -4.43 -11.96 -15.56
#